data_AF-A0A9D8HZF1-F1
#
_entry.id   AF-A0A9D8HZF1-F1
#
_cell.length_a   1.000
_cell.length_b   1.000
_cell.length_c   1.000
_cell.angle_alpha   90.00
_cell.angle_beta   90.00
_cell.angle_gamma   90.00
#
_symmetry.space_group_name_H-M   'P 1'
#
loop_
_entity.id
_entity.type
_entity.pdbx_description
1 polymer ?
#
loop_
_entity_poly.entity_id
_entity_poly.type
_entity_poly.pdbx_seq_one_letter_code
_entity_poly.pdbx_strand_id
1 'polypeptide(L)'
;MKVGVLGSGAWGTALARLLALAGNPVILWGHDPGHIEELARRRENVRHLPGIAIPEPCAFESQLERVAGEAELMVVAVPSQAVRSVALALSDFKGIIVSVTKGIEYETGLTMCGVMRLLCPLASPVALSGPSLAMEVGRDIPTAVVSASVDRDAAEAVQRLFHRPAFRVYTSPDPLGVELGGALKNVVAIAAGVCDGLGFGDNSKAALITRAIVEIRRLGVACGAQAETFAGLGGLGDLTVTCFSRLSRNRAFGERLGRGETVDAILRTSTHVTEGFPTSRSAFHLARQLAVETPIIDQVHAMLHEGKAATMAVQDLTSRESKSEQS
;
A
#
# COMPACT_ATOMS: atom_id res chain seq x y z
N MET A 1 -23.85 9.84 1.47
CA MET A 1 -22.76 9.63 2.45
C MET A 1 -21.61 10.55 2.08
N LYS A 2 -21.29 11.50 2.97
CA LYS A 2 -20.17 12.41 2.81
C LYS A 2 -18.87 11.69 3.20
N VAL A 3 -17.89 11.68 2.29
CA VAL A 3 -16.66 10.91 2.47
C VAL A 3 -15.46 11.84 2.61
N GLY A 4 -14.71 11.71 3.70
CA GLY A 4 -13.42 12.36 3.89
C GLY A 4 -12.30 11.47 3.35
N VAL A 5 -11.53 11.94 2.37
CA VAL A 5 -10.35 11.23 1.84
C VAL A 5 -9.09 11.91 2.35
N LEU A 6 -8.41 11.27 3.29
CA LEU A 6 -7.25 11.79 3.99
C LEU A 6 -5.98 11.40 3.23
N GLY A 7 -5.48 12.31 2.40
CA GLY A 7 -4.24 12.14 1.64
C GLY A 7 -4.41 12.54 0.19
N SER A 8 -3.80 13.66 -0.20
CA SER A 8 -3.87 14.22 -1.55
C SER A 8 -2.82 13.64 -2.53
N GLY A 9 -2.33 12.43 -2.25
CA GLY A 9 -1.43 11.70 -3.16
C GLY A 9 -2.19 11.05 -4.33
N ALA A 10 -1.46 10.38 -5.23
CA ALA A 10 -2.02 9.76 -6.43
C ALA A 10 -3.24 8.87 -6.15
N TRP A 11 -3.12 8.02 -5.11
CA TRP A 11 -4.16 7.05 -4.77
C TRP A 11 -5.38 7.70 -4.11
N GLY A 12 -5.17 8.59 -3.13
CA GLY A 12 -6.27 9.33 -2.52
C GLY A 12 -7.02 10.20 -3.52
N THR A 13 -6.33 10.86 -4.47
CA THR A 13 -6.98 11.59 -5.57
C THR A 13 -7.80 10.67 -6.48
N ALA A 14 -7.27 9.49 -6.85
CA ALA A 14 -8.00 8.53 -7.69
C ALA A 14 -9.29 8.03 -7.01
N LEU A 15 -9.22 7.73 -5.71
CA LEU A 15 -10.38 7.30 -4.93
C LEU A 15 -11.39 8.43 -4.70
N ALA A 16 -10.92 9.66 -4.43
CA ALA A 16 -11.78 10.83 -4.31
C ALA A 16 -12.57 11.08 -5.60
N ARG A 17 -11.90 11.00 -6.76
CA ARG A 17 -12.56 11.06 -8.08
C ARG A 17 -13.60 9.95 -8.22
N LEU A 18 -13.23 8.70 -7.96
CA LEU A 18 -14.13 7.55 -8.10
C LEU A 18 -15.40 7.70 -7.26
N LEU A 19 -15.24 8.12 -5.99
CA LEU A 19 -16.36 8.34 -5.08
C LEU A 19 -17.24 9.52 -5.50
N ALA A 20 -16.63 10.63 -5.94
CA ALA A 20 -17.34 11.82 -6.39
C ALA A 20 -18.13 11.57 -7.69
N LEU A 21 -17.57 10.84 -8.65
CA LEU A 21 -18.27 10.42 -9.88
C LEU A 21 -19.48 9.52 -9.58
N ALA A 22 -19.46 8.84 -8.44
CA ALA A 22 -20.60 8.06 -7.99
C ALA A 22 -21.66 8.85 -7.20
N GLY A 23 -21.58 10.18 -7.21
CA GLY A 23 -22.56 11.06 -6.59
C GLY A 23 -22.38 11.26 -5.08
N ASN A 24 -21.25 10.87 -4.50
CA ASN A 24 -20.96 11.14 -3.10
C ASN A 24 -20.34 12.53 -2.95
N PRO A 25 -20.76 13.34 -1.95
CA PRO A 25 -19.97 14.50 -1.53
C PRO A 25 -18.63 14.02 -0.97
N VAL A 26 -17.53 14.52 -1.53
CA VAL A 26 -16.17 14.12 -1.12
C VAL A 26 -15.40 15.34 -0.64
N ILE A 27 -14.67 15.20 0.47
CA ILE A 27 -13.64 16.16 0.87
C ILE A 27 -12.28 15.50 0.73
N LEU A 28 -11.43 16.00 -0.17
CA LEU A 28 -10.05 15.57 -0.29
C LEU A 28 -9.16 16.43 0.63
N TRP A 29 -8.57 15.79 1.63
CA TRP A 29 -7.67 16.42 2.56
C TRP A 29 -6.19 16.25 2.19
N GLY A 30 -5.39 17.28 2.46
CA GLY A 30 -3.94 17.21 2.43
C GLY A 30 -3.30 18.17 3.42
N HIS A 31 -2.18 17.73 4.00
CA HIS A 31 -1.46 18.48 5.05
C HIS A 31 -0.77 19.76 4.57
N ASP A 32 -0.54 19.91 3.25
CA ASP A 32 0.08 21.09 2.64
C ASP A 32 -1.02 22.01 2.08
N PRO A 33 -1.31 23.15 2.73
CA PRO A 33 -2.34 24.08 2.26
C PRO A 33 -2.09 24.61 0.85
N GLY A 34 -0.82 24.88 0.49
CA GLY A 34 -0.49 25.41 -0.84
C GLY A 34 -0.77 24.38 -1.94
N HIS A 35 -0.50 23.10 -1.68
CA HIS A 35 -0.87 22.03 -2.59
C HIS A 35 -2.39 21.86 -2.71
N ILE A 36 -3.14 21.99 -1.61
CA ILE A 36 -4.59 21.89 -1.58
C ILE A 36 -5.26 23.04 -2.35
N GLU A 37 -4.78 24.27 -2.19
CA GLU A 37 -5.20 25.42 -3.00
C GLU A 37 -4.93 25.22 -4.50
N GLU A 38 -3.77 24.64 -4.84
CA GLU A 38 -3.46 24.32 -6.23
C GLU A 38 -4.45 23.31 -6.82
N LEU A 39 -4.76 22.25 -6.06
CA LEU A 39 -5.74 21.23 -6.47
C LEU A 39 -7.13 21.85 -6.66
N ALA A 40 -7.55 22.74 -5.76
CA ALA A 40 -8.82 23.43 -5.85
C ALA A 40 -8.94 24.29 -7.12
N ARG A 41 -7.88 25.05 -7.43
CA ARG A 41 -7.83 25.91 -8.62
C ARG A 41 -7.74 25.12 -9.92
N ARG A 42 -6.88 24.10 -9.99
CA ARG A 42 -6.63 23.34 -11.22
C ARG A 42 -7.66 22.25 -11.48
N ARG A 43 -8.32 21.75 -10.43
CA ARG A 43 -9.16 20.53 -10.46
C ARG A 43 -8.43 19.34 -11.08
N GLU A 44 -7.12 19.26 -10.88
CA GLU A 44 -6.24 18.20 -11.37
C GLU A 44 -5.03 18.08 -10.45
N ASN A 45 -4.63 16.85 -10.11
CA ASN A 45 -3.40 16.60 -9.37
C ASN A 45 -2.23 16.39 -10.34
N VAL A 46 -1.74 17.47 -10.95
CA VAL A 46 -0.65 17.42 -11.94
C VAL A 46 0.61 16.74 -11.38
N ARG A 47 0.88 16.91 -10.08
CA ARG A 47 2.07 16.37 -9.42
C ARG A 47 2.00 14.85 -9.22
N HIS A 48 0.84 14.30 -8.89
CA HIS A 48 0.73 12.90 -8.45
C HIS A 48 -0.17 12.03 -9.33
N LEU A 49 -1.11 12.62 -10.06
CA LEU A 49 -2.06 11.92 -10.94
C LEU A 49 -2.35 12.78 -12.20
N PRO A 50 -1.33 13.05 -13.03
CA PRO A 50 -1.46 13.95 -14.18
C PRO A 50 -2.44 13.44 -15.23
N GLY A 51 -3.17 14.37 -15.85
CA GLY A 51 -4.16 14.11 -16.90
C GLY A 51 -5.51 13.62 -16.40
N ILE A 52 -5.74 13.59 -15.08
CA ILE A 52 -6.98 13.10 -14.48
C ILE A 52 -7.72 14.24 -13.77
N ALA A 53 -8.87 14.63 -14.35
CA ALA A 53 -9.72 15.68 -13.78
C ALA A 53 -10.43 15.22 -12.49
N ILE A 54 -10.47 16.13 -11.51
CA ILE A 54 -11.17 15.96 -10.23
C ILE A 54 -12.55 16.65 -10.34
N PRO A 55 -13.66 15.88 -10.34
CA PRO A 55 -15.00 16.37 -10.65
C PRO A 55 -15.53 17.31 -9.55
N GLU A 56 -16.29 18.36 -9.92
CA GLU A 56 -16.78 19.44 -9.03
C GLU A 56 -17.28 19.02 -7.63
N PRO A 57 -18.04 17.91 -7.46
CA PRO A 57 -18.53 17.46 -6.15
C PRO A 57 -17.45 17.15 -5.10
N CYS A 58 -16.18 17.11 -5.50
CA CYS A 58 -15.03 17.03 -4.61
C CYS A 58 -14.64 18.42 -4.09
N ALA A 59 -14.75 18.61 -2.76
CA ALA A 59 -14.20 19.75 -2.03
C ALA A 59 -12.76 19.46 -1.58
N PHE A 60 -12.03 20.50 -1.19
CA PHE A 60 -10.64 20.42 -0.76
C PHE A 60 -10.49 21.10 0.60
N GLU A 61 -9.74 20.49 1.50
CA GLU A 61 -9.55 20.98 2.87
C GLU A 61 -8.12 20.67 3.36
N SER A 62 -7.53 21.55 4.15
CA SER A 62 -6.19 21.35 4.73
C SER A 62 -6.23 21.11 6.25
N GLN A 63 -7.35 21.41 6.90
CA GLN A 63 -7.57 21.16 8.34
C GLN A 63 -8.25 19.81 8.55
N LEU A 64 -7.55 18.88 9.19
CA LEU A 64 -8.03 17.51 9.38
C LEU A 64 -9.29 17.46 10.26
N GLU A 65 -9.35 18.34 11.26
CA GLU A 65 -10.45 18.43 12.23
C GLU A 65 -11.77 18.82 11.56
N ARG A 66 -11.72 19.67 10.53
CA ARG A 66 -12.91 20.04 9.74
C ARG A 66 -13.45 18.84 8.97
N VAL A 67 -12.57 18.06 8.35
CA VAL A 67 -12.97 16.84 7.65
C VAL A 67 -13.55 15.83 8.64
N ALA A 68 -12.92 15.68 9.81
CA ALA A 68 -13.38 14.82 10.90
C ALA A 68 -14.78 15.18 11.42
N GLY A 69 -15.10 16.47 11.50
CA GLY A 69 -16.42 16.94 11.93
C GLY A 69 -17.54 16.78 10.90
N GLU A 70 -17.22 16.59 9.63
CA GLU A 70 -18.20 16.62 8.54
C GLU A 70 -18.41 15.28 7.83
N ALA A 71 -17.42 14.39 7.84
CA ALA A 71 -17.50 13.13 7.11
C ALA A 71 -18.29 12.07 7.88
N GLU A 72 -19.02 11.24 7.14
CA GLU A 72 -19.72 10.05 7.66
C GLU A 72 -18.86 8.77 7.52
N LEU A 73 -17.86 8.81 6.64
CA LEU A 73 -16.88 7.75 6.41
C LEU A 73 -15.52 8.37 6.05
N MET A 74 -14.45 7.80 6.59
CA MET A 74 -13.08 8.22 6.32
C MET A 74 -12.35 7.23 5.42
N VAL A 75 -11.55 7.74 4.48
CA VAL A 75 -10.58 6.96 3.71
C VAL A 75 -9.20 7.47 4.05
N VAL A 76 -8.38 6.65 4.70
CA VAL A 76 -7.01 6.98 5.09
C VAL A 76 -6.06 6.54 3.99
N ALA A 77 -5.54 7.52 3.24
CA ALA A 77 -4.65 7.36 2.08
C ALA A 77 -3.31 8.10 2.26
N VAL A 78 -2.93 8.39 3.50
CA VAL A 78 -1.63 8.97 3.85
C VAL A 78 -0.52 7.91 3.82
N PRO A 79 0.77 8.29 3.68
CA PRO A 79 1.88 7.35 3.86
C PRO A 79 1.85 6.63 5.21
N SER A 80 2.38 5.40 5.26
CA SER A 80 2.32 4.55 6.47
C SER A 80 2.85 5.23 7.74
N GLN A 81 3.91 6.01 7.62
CA GLN A 81 4.52 6.76 8.72
C GLN A 81 3.60 7.83 9.34
N ALA A 82 2.59 8.32 8.61
CA ALA A 82 1.66 9.34 9.06
C ALA A 82 0.35 8.74 9.60
N VAL A 83 0.12 7.43 9.48
CA VAL A 83 -1.16 6.81 9.84
C VAL A 83 -1.44 6.93 11.33
N ARG A 84 -0.43 6.75 12.20
CA ARG A 84 -0.63 6.88 13.66
C ARG A 84 -1.06 8.29 14.08
N SER A 85 -0.43 9.33 13.55
CA SER A 85 -0.80 10.71 13.90
C SER A 85 -2.21 11.05 13.39
N VAL A 86 -2.56 10.59 12.19
CA VAL A 86 -3.94 10.73 11.67
C VAL A 86 -4.94 9.96 12.53
N ALA A 87 -4.61 8.72 12.93
CA ALA A 87 -5.48 7.91 13.80
C ALA A 87 -5.74 8.60 15.15
N LEU A 88 -4.74 9.24 15.76
CA LEU A 88 -4.92 10.01 17.00
C LEU A 88 -5.92 11.15 16.83
N ALA A 89 -5.86 11.88 15.71
CA ALA A 89 -6.80 12.95 15.39
C ALA A 89 -8.22 12.44 15.08
N LEU A 90 -8.37 11.16 14.74
CA LEU A 90 -9.64 10.48 14.51
C LEU A 90 -10.13 9.66 15.70
N SER A 91 -9.53 9.82 16.89
CA SER A 91 -9.83 8.98 18.07
C SER A 91 -11.30 8.99 18.48
N ASP A 92 -11.98 10.13 18.32
CA ASP A 92 -13.41 10.30 18.61
C ASP A 92 -14.33 10.02 17.42
N PHE A 93 -13.78 9.68 16.25
CA PHE A 93 -14.57 9.42 15.04
C PHE A 93 -15.41 8.14 15.19
N LYS A 94 -16.70 8.25 14.87
CA LYS A 94 -17.66 7.14 14.90
C LYS A 94 -18.09 6.79 13.49
N GLY A 95 -17.88 5.55 13.08
CA GLY A 95 -18.25 5.08 11.74
C GLY A 95 -17.17 4.22 11.11
N ILE A 96 -17.12 4.20 9.77
CA ILE A 96 -16.17 3.36 9.04
C ILE A 96 -14.91 4.16 8.72
N ILE A 97 -13.75 3.57 8.99
CA ILE A 97 -12.44 4.08 8.55
C ILE A 97 -11.85 3.08 7.55
N VAL A 98 -11.75 3.46 6.29
CA VAL A 98 -11.16 2.67 5.22
C VAL A 98 -9.65 2.96 5.14
N SER A 99 -8.82 2.00 5.53
CA SER A 99 -7.38 2.04 5.29
C SER A 99 -7.08 1.61 3.85
N VAL A 100 -6.42 2.47 3.09
CA VAL A 100 -5.83 2.11 1.78
C VAL A 100 -4.30 2.20 1.78
N THR A 101 -3.73 2.49 2.94
CA THR A 101 -2.30 2.61 3.16
C THR A 101 -1.68 1.22 3.32
N LYS A 102 -0.58 0.97 2.59
CA LYS A 102 0.08 -0.34 2.53
C LYS A 102 1.42 -0.26 3.27
N GLY A 103 1.42 -0.59 4.56
CA GLY A 103 2.62 -0.57 5.40
C GLY A 103 2.45 -1.32 6.71
N ILE A 104 3.55 -1.40 7.46
CA ILE A 104 3.63 -2.01 8.81
C ILE A 104 4.29 -0.98 9.72
N GLU A 105 3.65 -0.67 10.84
CA GLU A 105 4.21 0.24 11.84
C GLU A 105 5.47 -0.36 12.46
N TYR A 106 6.56 0.41 12.48
CA TYR A 106 7.88 -0.10 12.87
C TYR A 106 7.93 -0.50 14.34
N GLU A 107 7.40 0.33 15.22
CA GLU A 107 7.51 0.20 16.67
C GLU A 107 6.68 -0.96 17.22
N THR A 108 5.50 -1.20 16.62
CA THR A 108 4.51 -2.15 17.16
C THR A 108 4.33 -3.40 16.30
N GLY A 109 4.78 -3.37 15.05
CA GLY A 109 4.50 -4.42 14.07
C GLY A 109 3.03 -4.45 13.60
N LEU A 110 2.20 -3.47 14.00
CA LEU A 110 0.79 -3.43 13.61
C LEU A 110 0.62 -3.04 12.13
N THR A 111 -0.42 -3.61 11.51
CA THR A 111 -0.92 -3.11 10.23
C THR A 111 -1.72 -1.82 10.42
N MET A 112 -2.06 -1.13 9.34
CA MET A 112 -2.71 0.17 9.42
C MET A 112 -4.12 0.08 10.03
N CYS A 113 -4.91 -0.95 9.72
CA CYS A 113 -6.15 -1.23 10.47
C CYS A 113 -5.90 -1.63 11.92
N GLY A 114 -4.77 -2.27 12.23
CA GLY A 114 -4.35 -2.56 13.61
C GLY A 114 -4.12 -1.28 14.42
N VAL A 115 -3.41 -0.31 13.84
CA VAL A 115 -3.21 1.03 14.44
C VAL A 115 -4.56 1.74 14.63
N MET A 116 -5.42 1.73 13.61
CA MET A 116 -6.76 2.35 13.69
C MET A 116 -7.64 1.69 14.74
N ARG A 117 -7.61 0.36 14.88
CA ARG A 117 -8.37 -0.35 15.92
C ARG A 117 -7.90 -0.01 17.32
N LEU A 118 -6.60 0.21 17.49
CA LEU A 118 -6.01 0.59 18.77
C LEU A 118 -6.40 2.02 19.18
N LEU A 119 -6.44 2.95 18.22
CA LEU A 119 -6.54 4.39 18.50
C LEU A 119 -7.93 5.00 18.25
N CYS A 120 -8.76 4.35 17.43
CA CYS A 120 -10.11 4.80 17.09
C CYS A 120 -11.13 3.73 17.54
N PRO A 121 -11.36 3.54 18.85
CA PRO A 121 -12.14 2.42 19.37
C PRO A 121 -13.64 2.48 19.01
N LEU A 122 -14.12 3.63 18.54
CA LEU A 122 -15.51 3.84 18.12
C LEU A 122 -15.72 3.67 16.62
N ALA A 123 -14.65 3.40 15.87
CA ALA A 123 -14.68 3.17 14.44
C ALA A 123 -14.62 1.68 14.10
N SER A 124 -15.13 1.32 12.92
CA SER A 124 -14.93 0.02 12.28
C SER A 124 -13.88 0.16 11.16
N PRO A 125 -12.63 -0.27 11.38
CA PRO A 125 -11.60 -0.25 10.35
C PRO A 125 -11.88 -1.26 9.24
N VAL A 126 -11.67 -0.86 7.99
CA VAL A 126 -11.76 -1.72 6.80
C VAL A 126 -10.53 -1.52 5.94
N ALA A 127 -9.84 -2.59 5.57
CA ALA A 127 -8.73 -2.52 4.63
C ALA A 127 -9.26 -2.61 3.19
N LEU A 128 -8.88 -1.68 2.32
CA LEU A 128 -9.18 -1.72 0.90
C LEU A 128 -7.88 -1.85 0.10
N SER A 129 -7.59 -3.04 -0.40
CA SER A 129 -6.31 -3.37 -1.03
C SER A 129 -6.46 -4.37 -2.18
N GLY A 130 -5.43 -4.47 -3.03
CA GLY A 130 -5.44 -5.27 -4.25
C GLY A 130 -4.59 -4.63 -5.36
N PRO A 131 -4.54 -5.26 -6.55
CA PRO A 131 -3.86 -4.74 -7.73
C PRO A 131 -4.58 -3.50 -8.25
N SER A 132 -4.15 -2.32 -7.80
CA SER A 132 -4.89 -1.07 -8.00
C SER A 132 -3.96 0.11 -8.27
N LEU A 133 -3.29 0.12 -9.42
CA LEU A 133 -2.43 1.23 -9.81
C LEU A 133 -3.24 2.51 -9.98
N ALA A 134 -2.87 3.56 -9.27
CA ALA A 134 -3.67 4.79 -9.19
C ALA A 134 -3.98 5.42 -10.56
N MET A 135 -3.03 5.37 -11.48
CA MET A 135 -3.22 5.89 -12.84
C MET A 135 -4.25 5.08 -13.65
N GLU A 136 -4.28 3.76 -13.48
CA GLU A 136 -5.25 2.90 -14.17
C GLU A 136 -6.65 3.13 -13.63
N VAL A 137 -6.78 3.21 -12.30
CA VAL A 137 -8.06 3.54 -11.63
C VAL A 137 -8.53 4.95 -11.98
N GLY A 138 -7.62 5.92 -12.05
CA GLY A 138 -7.94 7.29 -12.47
C GLY A 138 -8.46 7.38 -13.91
N ARG A 139 -8.08 6.43 -14.77
CA ARG A 139 -8.50 6.30 -16.18
C ARG A 139 -9.69 5.35 -16.37
N ASP A 140 -10.31 4.88 -15.28
CA ASP A 140 -11.42 3.93 -15.31
C ASP A 140 -11.07 2.60 -16.01
N ILE A 141 -9.80 2.18 -15.95
CA ILE A 141 -9.36 0.87 -16.45
C ILE A 141 -9.81 -0.21 -15.46
N PRO A 142 -10.39 -1.34 -15.95
CA PRO A 142 -10.91 -2.41 -15.10
C PRO A 142 -9.92 -2.85 -14.00
N THR A 143 -10.33 -2.66 -12.76
CA THR A 143 -9.54 -2.93 -11.56
C THR A 143 -10.33 -3.80 -10.59
N ALA A 144 -9.65 -4.68 -9.85
CA ALA A 144 -10.25 -5.52 -8.83
C ALA A 144 -9.52 -5.40 -7.49
N VAL A 145 -10.26 -5.20 -6.41
CA VAL A 145 -9.73 -5.04 -5.05
C VAL A 145 -10.57 -5.81 -4.03
N VAL A 146 -10.06 -5.90 -2.80
CA VAL A 146 -10.70 -6.53 -1.65
C VAL A 146 -10.97 -5.47 -0.59
N SER A 147 -12.21 -5.45 -0.09
CA SER A 147 -12.66 -4.77 1.12
C SER A 147 -12.66 -5.79 2.26
N ALA A 148 -11.74 -5.66 3.21
CA ALA A 148 -11.52 -6.64 4.26
C ALA A 148 -11.73 -6.05 5.66
N SER A 149 -12.51 -6.72 6.49
CA SER A 149 -12.70 -6.36 7.90
C SER A 149 -13.17 -7.56 8.71
N VAL A 150 -12.96 -7.50 10.02
CA VAL A 150 -13.59 -8.44 10.96
C VAL A 150 -15.08 -8.13 11.15
N ASP A 151 -15.47 -6.88 10.89
CA ASP A 151 -16.86 -6.44 10.85
C ASP A 151 -17.37 -6.61 9.41
N ARG A 152 -18.19 -7.64 9.22
CA ARG A 152 -18.74 -8.00 7.92
C ARG A 152 -19.59 -6.87 7.33
N ASP A 153 -20.41 -6.22 8.15
CA ASP A 153 -21.33 -5.17 7.68
C ASP A 153 -20.54 -3.94 7.21
N ALA A 154 -19.46 -3.60 7.92
CA ALA A 154 -18.53 -2.56 7.48
C ALA A 154 -17.85 -2.89 6.15
N ALA A 155 -17.35 -4.13 5.98
CA ALA A 155 -16.72 -4.56 4.74
C ALA A 155 -17.70 -4.52 3.54
N GLU A 156 -18.94 -4.96 3.73
CA GLU A 156 -20.00 -4.91 2.72
C GLU A 156 -20.47 -3.47 2.43
N ALA A 157 -20.51 -2.59 3.43
CA ALA A 157 -20.82 -1.17 3.23
C ALA A 157 -19.75 -0.49 2.35
N VAL A 158 -18.48 -0.75 2.61
CA VAL A 158 -17.36 -0.27 1.77
C VAL A 158 -17.43 -0.88 0.38
N GLN A 159 -17.77 -2.17 0.26
CA GLN A 159 -17.98 -2.81 -1.04
C GLN A 159 -19.05 -2.06 -1.85
N ARG A 160 -20.24 -1.83 -1.29
CA ARG A 160 -21.32 -1.08 -1.97
C ARG A 160 -20.90 0.34 -2.35
N LEU A 161 -20.18 1.01 -1.45
CA LEU A 161 -19.72 2.38 -1.66
C LEU A 161 -18.76 2.48 -2.85
N PHE A 162 -17.81 1.56 -3.01
CA PHE A 162 -16.77 1.64 -4.04
C PHE A 162 -17.06 0.83 -5.32
N HIS A 163 -17.91 -0.20 -5.27
CA HIS A 163 -18.06 -1.15 -6.38
C HIS A 163 -18.69 -0.53 -7.63
N ARG A 164 -17.98 -0.57 -8.76
CA ARG A 164 -18.44 -0.08 -10.07
C ARG A 164 -18.05 -1.09 -11.16
N PRO A 165 -18.63 -1.00 -12.38
CA PRO A 165 -18.24 -1.89 -13.48
C PRO A 165 -16.72 -1.93 -13.76
N ALA A 166 -16.05 -0.77 -13.68
CA ALA A 166 -14.60 -0.63 -13.84
C ALA A 166 -13.80 -0.81 -12.54
N PHE A 167 -14.45 -0.90 -11.38
CA PHE A 167 -13.80 -1.05 -10.07
C PHE A 167 -14.52 -2.10 -9.22
N ARG A 168 -14.16 -3.35 -9.41
CA ARG A 168 -14.80 -4.48 -8.72
C ARG A 168 -14.23 -4.64 -7.32
N VAL A 169 -15.11 -4.62 -6.34
CA VAL A 169 -14.76 -4.85 -4.94
C VAL A 169 -15.32 -6.19 -4.47
N TYR A 170 -14.47 -7.03 -3.89
CA TYR A 170 -14.81 -8.28 -3.22
C TYR A 170 -14.68 -8.11 -1.70
N THR A 171 -15.34 -8.93 -0.89
CA THR A 171 -15.20 -8.89 0.57
C THR A 171 -14.28 -9.99 1.09
N SER A 172 -13.62 -9.74 2.23
CA SER A 172 -12.84 -10.75 2.95
C SER A 172 -12.96 -10.55 4.46
N PRO A 173 -13.04 -11.63 5.27
CA PRO A 173 -13.00 -11.53 6.73
C PRO A 173 -11.58 -11.36 7.29
N ASP A 174 -10.53 -11.40 6.45
CA ASP A 174 -9.12 -11.37 6.87
C ASP A 174 -8.43 -10.04 6.49
N PRO A 175 -8.67 -8.94 7.24
CA PRO A 175 -7.98 -7.68 7.00
C PRO A 175 -6.46 -7.79 7.22
N LEU A 176 -6.03 -8.64 8.15
CA LEU A 176 -4.61 -8.80 8.48
C LEU A 176 -3.83 -9.37 7.29
N GLY A 177 -4.31 -10.46 6.68
CA GLY A 177 -3.69 -11.03 5.50
C GLY A 177 -3.69 -10.08 4.30
N VAL A 178 -4.78 -9.33 4.11
CA VAL A 178 -4.90 -8.35 3.02
C VAL A 178 -3.93 -7.17 3.18
N GLU A 179 -3.76 -6.65 4.40
CA GLU A 179 -2.81 -5.56 4.66
C GLU A 179 -1.36 -6.03 4.62
N LEU A 180 -1.05 -7.20 5.20
CA LEU A 180 0.31 -7.76 5.16
C LEU A 180 0.73 -8.12 3.73
N GLY A 181 -0.15 -8.71 2.92
CA GLY A 181 0.10 -8.95 1.51
C GLY A 181 0.39 -7.65 0.76
N GLY A 182 -0.44 -6.63 0.96
CA GLY A 182 -0.29 -5.30 0.36
C GLY A 182 0.98 -4.54 0.79
N ALA A 183 1.40 -4.70 2.05
CA ALA A 183 2.60 -4.05 2.59
C ALA A 183 3.88 -4.77 2.11
N LEU A 184 3.98 -6.08 2.34
CA LEU A 184 5.19 -6.86 2.10
C LEU A 184 5.52 -6.96 0.61
N LYS A 185 4.53 -6.92 -0.29
CA LYS A 185 4.77 -6.88 -1.74
C LYS A 185 5.63 -5.70 -2.19
N ASN A 186 5.61 -4.57 -1.47
CA ASN A 186 6.42 -3.41 -1.82
C ASN A 186 7.91 -3.67 -1.59
N VAL A 187 8.25 -4.48 -0.58
CA VAL A 187 9.63 -4.94 -0.32
C VAL A 187 10.10 -5.84 -1.46
N VAL A 188 9.26 -6.80 -1.86
CA VAL A 188 9.56 -7.71 -2.98
C VAL A 188 9.67 -6.97 -4.31
N ALA A 189 8.85 -5.95 -4.52
CA ALA A 189 8.92 -5.13 -5.73
C ALA A 189 10.25 -4.40 -5.87
N ILE A 190 10.91 -4.02 -4.75
CA ILE A 190 12.28 -3.49 -4.79
C ILE A 190 13.24 -4.57 -5.27
N ALA A 191 13.17 -5.79 -4.74
CA ALA A 191 14.00 -6.91 -5.23
C ALA A 191 13.76 -7.21 -6.72
N ALA A 192 12.50 -7.19 -7.18
CA ALA A 192 12.16 -7.36 -8.59
C ALA A 192 12.74 -6.23 -9.47
N GLY A 193 12.75 -4.99 -8.96
CA GLY A 193 13.44 -3.88 -9.58
C GLY A 193 14.94 -4.09 -9.65
N VAL A 194 15.58 -4.59 -8.59
CA VAL A 194 17.01 -4.90 -8.59
C VAL A 194 17.35 -5.92 -9.69
N CYS A 195 16.50 -6.94 -9.90
CA CYS A 195 16.65 -7.85 -11.04
C CYS A 195 16.64 -7.10 -12.39
N ASP A 196 15.73 -6.14 -12.58
CA ASP A 196 15.69 -5.29 -13.79
C ASP A 196 16.96 -4.45 -13.95
N GLY A 197 17.44 -3.85 -12.86
CA GLY A 197 18.64 -3.02 -12.86
C GLY A 197 19.92 -3.79 -13.19
N LEU A 198 20.00 -5.05 -12.76
CA LEU A 198 21.10 -5.98 -13.06
C LEU A 198 20.99 -6.62 -14.47
N GLY A 199 19.91 -6.36 -15.21
CA GLY A 199 19.69 -6.91 -16.55
C GLY A 199 19.22 -8.37 -16.55
N PHE A 200 18.62 -8.86 -15.46
CA PHE A 200 18.01 -10.19 -15.44
C PHE A 200 16.68 -10.21 -16.19
N GLY A 201 16.34 -11.38 -16.74
CA GLY A 201 15.10 -11.58 -17.50
C GLY A 201 13.90 -11.97 -16.65
N ASP A 202 12.76 -12.13 -17.32
CA ASP A 202 11.47 -12.45 -16.68
C ASP A 202 11.47 -13.78 -15.91
N ASN A 203 12.29 -14.75 -16.32
CA ASN A 203 12.43 -16.02 -15.60
C ASN A 203 12.92 -15.82 -14.16
N SER A 204 13.94 -14.98 -13.96
CA SER A 204 14.49 -14.68 -12.63
C SER A 204 13.46 -13.96 -11.77
N LYS A 205 12.70 -13.04 -12.38
CA LYS A 205 11.65 -12.30 -11.68
C LYS A 205 10.46 -13.18 -11.31
N ALA A 206 10.05 -14.09 -12.19
CA ALA A 206 9.02 -15.07 -11.91
C ALA A 206 9.43 -16.00 -10.76
N ALA A 207 10.66 -16.51 -10.77
CA ALA A 207 11.20 -17.32 -9.68
C ALA A 207 11.21 -16.55 -8.35
N LEU A 208 11.66 -15.28 -8.36
CA LEU A 208 11.64 -14.40 -7.19
C LEU A 208 10.22 -14.25 -6.63
N ILE A 209 9.23 -13.94 -7.47
CA ILE A 209 7.83 -13.74 -7.06
C ILE A 209 7.26 -15.02 -6.43
N THR A 210 7.51 -16.19 -7.03
CA THR A 210 7.04 -17.48 -6.52
C THR A 210 7.64 -17.79 -5.15
N ARG A 211 8.93 -17.52 -4.92
CA ARG A 211 9.54 -17.71 -3.59
C ARG A 211 9.06 -16.66 -2.59
N ALA A 212 8.88 -15.42 -3.05
CA ALA A 212 8.44 -14.31 -2.21
C ALA A 212 7.02 -14.49 -1.68
N ILE A 213 6.08 -15.03 -2.48
CA ILE A 213 4.70 -15.21 -1.99
C ILE A 213 4.63 -16.26 -0.87
N VAL A 214 5.48 -17.29 -0.91
CA VAL A 214 5.62 -18.27 0.18
C VAL A 214 6.17 -17.62 1.44
N GLU A 215 7.18 -16.76 1.28
CA GLU A 215 7.77 -16.00 2.39
C GLU A 215 6.76 -15.03 3.04
N ILE A 216 6.04 -14.26 2.22
CA ILE A 216 4.95 -13.37 2.67
C ILE A 216 3.88 -14.15 3.42
N ARG A 217 3.43 -15.28 2.85
CA ARG A 217 2.42 -16.14 3.49
C ARG A 217 2.90 -16.66 4.84
N ARG A 218 4.14 -17.14 4.93
CA ARG A 218 4.71 -17.67 6.18
C ARG A 218 4.79 -16.62 7.27
N LEU A 219 5.27 -15.42 6.95
CA LEU A 219 5.28 -14.30 7.89
C LEU A 219 3.86 -13.88 8.29
N GLY A 220 2.95 -13.80 7.31
CA GLY A 220 1.55 -13.46 7.56
C GLY A 220 0.82 -14.43 8.48
N VAL A 221 1.00 -15.74 8.27
CA VAL A 221 0.43 -16.78 9.14
C VAL A 221 1.01 -16.69 10.54
N ALA A 222 2.31 -16.40 10.69
CA ALA A 222 2.92 -16.19 12.01
C ALA A 222 2.32 -14.97 12.75
N CYS A 223 1.83 -13.97 12.02
CA CYS A 223 1.06 -12.85 12.59
C CYS A 223 -0.41 -13.19 12.90
N GLY A 224 -0.92 -14.34 12.44
CA GLY A 224 -2.31 -14.77 12.62
C GLY A 224 -3.23 -14.56 11.41
N ALA A 225 -2.69 -14.24 10.22
CA ALA A 225 -3.48 -14.11 8.99
C ALA A 225 -3.89 -15.47 8.40
N GLN A 226 -4.89 -15.48 7.51
CA GLN A 226 -5.31 -16.69 6.81
C GLN A 226 -4.39 -16.96 5.62
N ALA A 227 -3.95 -18.21 5.48
CA ALA A 227 -3.02 -18.64 4.46
C ALA A 227 -3.56 -18.42 3.02
N GLU A 228 -4.85 -18.62 2.83
CA GLU A 228 -5.55 -18.57 1.55
C GLU A 228 -5.63 -17.15 1.00
N THR A 229 -5.65 -16.13 1.88
CA THR A 229 -5.69 -14.70 1.51
C THR A 229 -4.54 -14.32 0.58
N PHE A 230 -3.36 -14.91 0.79
CA PHE A 230 -2.16 -14.61 0.01
C PHE A 230 -2.21 -15.13 -1.43
N ALA A 231 -3.06 -16.12 -1.74
CA ALA A 231 -3.28 -16.56 -3.11
C ALA A 231 -4.21 -15.62 -3.91
N GLY A 232 -4.94 -14.73 -3.22
CA GLY A 232 -5.92 -13.83 -3.82
C GLY A 232 -5.37 -12.47 -4.27
N LEU A 233 -6.30 -11.52 -4.48
CA LEU A 233 -6.00 -10.15 -4.94
C LEU A 233 -5.12 -9.38 -3.95
N GLY A 234 -5.34 -9.54 -2.64
CA GLY A 234 -4.56 -8.85 -1.59
C GLY A 234 -3.12 -9.37 -1.42
N GLY A 235 -2.80 -10.53 -2.00
CA GLY A 235 -1.46 -11.13 -2.01
C GLY A 235 -0.89 -11.22 -3.41
N LEU A 236 -1.00 -12.39 -4.04
CA LEU A 236 -0.39 -12.70 -5.34
C LEU A 236 -0.78 -11.72 -6.45
N GLY A 237 -2.05 -11.29 -6.51
CA GLY A 237 -2.52 -10.34 -7.52
C GLY A 237 -1.78 -9.00 -7.45
N ASP A 238 -1.79 -8.37 -6.27
CA ASP A 238 -1.11 -7.09 -6.06
C ASP A 238 0.42 -7.22 -6.14
N LEU A 239 0.98 -8.34 -5.68
CA LEU A 239 2.41 -8.64 -5.81
C LEU A 239 2.84 -8.65 -7.28
N THR A 240 2.10 -9.38 -8.13
CA THR A 240 2.43 -9.55 -9.54
C THR A 240 2.43 -8.21 -10.28
N VAL A 241 1.35 -7.44 -10.19
CA VAL A 241 1.26 -6.15 -10.89
C VAL A 241 2.37 -5.19 -10.43
N THR A 242 2.75 -5.25 -9.16
CA THR A 242 3.75 -4.33 -8.58
C THR A 242 5.18 -4.69 -8.97
N CYS A 243 5.48 -5.98 -9.15
CA CYS A 243 6.80 -6.44 -9.57
C CYS A 243 7.04 -6.26 -11.07
N PHE A 244 6.00 -6.33 -11.90
CA PHE A 244 6.13 -6.21 -13.37
C PHE A 244 5.85 -4.80 -13.91
N SER A 245 4.99 -4.01 -13.26
CA SER A 245 4.58 -2.73 -13.82
C SER A 245 5.68 -1.66 -13.73
N ARG A 246 5.87 -0.93 -14.84
CA ARG A 246 6.72 0.28 -14.86
C ARG A 246 6.16 1.43 -14.03
N LEU A 247 4.87 1.38 -13.70
CA LEU A 247 4.20 2.36 -12.84
C LEU A 247 4.50 2.13 -11.34
N SER A 248 5.12 1.00 -10.98
CA SER A 248 5.51 0.70 -9.61
C SER A 248 6.73 1.53 -9.19
N ARG A 249 6.52 2.42 -8.22
CA ARG A 249 7.59 3.24 -7.60
C ARG A 249 8.63 2.39 -6.88
N ASN A 250 8.22 1.31 -6.23
CA ASN A 250 9.13 0.38 -5.55
C ASN A 250 10.00 -0.39 -6.54
N ARG A 251 9.43 -0.85 -7.66
CA ARG A 251 10.20 -1.49 -8.74
C ARG A 251 11.19 -0.52 -9.37
N ALA A 252 10.76 0.72 -9.68
CA ALA A 252 11.65 1.75 -10.21
C ALA A 252 12.80 2.10 -9.24
N PHE A 253 12.52 2.15 -7.93
CA PHE A 253 13.55 2.32 -6.89
C PHE A 253 14.57 1.18 -6.95
N GLY A 254 14.10 -0.07 -6.97
CA GLY A 254 14.97 -1.24 -7.08
C GLY A 254 15.80 -1.26 -8.36
N GLU A 255 15.24 -0.84 -9.49
CA GLU A 255 15.93 -0.77 -10.78
C GLU A 255 17.11 0.19 -10.75
N ARG A 256 16.95 1.35 -10.12
CA ARG A 256 18.03 2.32 -9.89
C ARG A 256 19.11 1.75 -8.97
N LEU A 257 18.71 1.07 -7.90
CA LEU A 257 19.64 0.40 -6.98
C LEU A 257 20.44 -0.71 -7.70
N GLY A 258 19.78 -1.52 -8.54
CA GLY A 258 20.43 -2.56 -9.34
C GLY A 258 21.42 -2.01 -10.36
N ARG A 259 21.24 -0.78 -10.83
CA ARG A 259 22.18 -0.05 -11.70
C ARG A 259 23.39 0.56 -10.94
N GLY A 260 23.43 0.40 -9.62
CA GLY A 260 24.53 0.86 -8.79
C GLY A 260 24.35 2.25 -8.18
N GLU A 261 23.17 2.87 -8.28
CA GLU A 261 22.88 4.11 -7.56
C GLU A 261 22.78 3.84 -6.05
N THR A 262 23.24 4.79 -5.22
CA THR A 262 23.13 4.67 -3.77
C THR A 262 21.72 4.99 -3.28
N VAL A 263 21.30 4.37 -2.18
CA VAL A 263 20.00 4.61 -1.54
C VAL A 263 19.76 6.11 -1.31
N ASP A 264 20.74 6.83 -0.77
CA ASP A 264 20.65 8.27 -0.52
C ASP A 264 20.47 9.10 -1.80
N ALA A 265 21.16 8.74 -2.88
CA ALA A 265 21.00 9.42 -4.15
C ALA A 265 19.59 9.21 -4.72
N ILE A 266 19.04 8.00 -4.59
CA ILE A 266 17.69 7.67 -5.04
C ILE A 266 16.65 8.44 -4.23
N LEU A 267 16.76 8.44 -2.89
CA LEU A 267 15.84 9.13 -2.00
C LEU A 267 15.83 10.65 -2.24
N ARG A 268 17.00 11.27 -2.45
CA ARG A 268 17.11 12.73 -2.69
C ARG A 268 16.43 13.19 -3.99
N THR A 269 16.43 12.37 -5.04
CA THR A 269 15.82 12.74 -6.33
C THR A 269 14.40 12.19 -6.51
N SER A 270 13.88 11.42 -5.56
CA SER A 270 12.54 10.85 -5.64
C SER A 270 11.48 11.88 -5.26
N THR A 271 10.57 12.16 -6.17
CA THR A 271 9.44 13.08 -5.97
C THR A 271 8.26 12.43 -5.22
N HIS A 272 8.35 11.15 -4.92
CA HIS A 272 7.30 10.34 -4.33
C HIS A 272 7.84 9.44 -3.22
N VAL A 273 7.00 9.16 -2.23
CA VAL A 273 7.30 8.17 -1.18
C VAL A 273 7.36 6.76 -1.79
N THR A 274 8.43 6.04 -1.46
CA THR A 274 8.64 4.62 -1.79
C THR A 274 8.34 3.79 -0.54
N GLU A 275 7.09 3.35 -0.37
CA GLU A 275 6.63 2.63 0.83
C GLU A 275 7.44 1.36 1.17
N GLY A 276 8.04 0.71 0.16
CA GLY A 276 8.88 -0.46 0.37
C GLY A 276 10.14 -0.17 1.18
N PHE A 277 10.66 1.06 1.15
CA PHE A 277 11.84 1.45 1.93
C PHE A 277 11.60 1.37 3.45
N PRO A 278 10.66 2.10 4.05
CA PRO A 278 10.36 1.94 5.47
C PRO A 278 9.77 0.54 5.79
N THR A 279 8.94 -0.02 4.90
CA THR A 279 8.32 -1.32 5.13
C THR A 279 9.36 -2.44 5.22
N SER A 280 10.48 -2.38 4.48
CA SER A 280 11.55 -3.38 4.58
C SER A 280 12.17 -3.45 5.98
N ARG A 281 12.29 -2.28 6.65
CA ARG A 281 12.79 -2.20 8.03
C ARG A 281 11.79 -2.79 9.02
N SER A 282 10.52 -2.44 8.90
CA SER A 282 9.44 -2.99 9.75
C SER A 282 9.27 -4.50 9.54
N ALA A 283 9.29 -4.97 8.30
CA ALA A 283 9.13 -6.38 7.96
C ALA A 283 10.28 -7.24 8.50
N PHE A 284 11.53 -6.76 8.36
CA PHE A 284 12.69 -7.42 8.94
C PHE A 284 12.58 -7.53 10.46
N HIS A 285 12.25 -6.42 11.13
CA HIS A 285 12.10 -6.41 12.59
C HIS A 285 11.01 -7.37 13.07
N LEU A 286 9.84 -7.33 12.42
CA LEU A 286 8.70 -8.21 12.71
C LEU A 286 9.06 -9.68 12.52
N ALA A 287 9.74 -10.03 11.41
CA ALA A 287 10.16 -11.40 11.15
C ALA A 287 11.12 -11.93 12.22
N ARG A 288 12.05 -11.09 12.72
CA ARG A 288 12.95 -11.48 13.82
C ARG A 288 12.22 -11.66 15.15
N GLN A 289 11.27 -10.77 15.48
CA GLN A 289 10.44 -10.89 16.68
C GLN A 289 9.64 -12.20 16.71
N LEU A 290 9.16 -12.64 15.53
CA LEU A 290 8.37 -13.87 15.38
C LEU A 290 9.22 -15.12 15.06
N ALA A 291 10.55 -14.99 15.01
CA ALA A 291 11.48 -16.05 14.61
C ALA A 291 11.14 -16.71 13.26
N VAL A 292 10.69 -15.91 12.28
CA VAL A 292 10.33 -16.37 10.93
C VAL A 292 11.51 -16.16 9.97
N GLU A 293 11.85 -17.21 9.22
CA GLU A 293 12.88 -17.13 8.17
C GLU A 293 12.34 -16.36 6.95
N THR A 294 12.96 -15.23 6.64
CA THR A 294 12.53 -14.31 5.57
C THR A 294 13.67 -13.90 4.63
N PRO A 295 14.24 -14.82 3.85
CA PRO A 295 15.48 -14.58 3.11
C PRO A 295 15.43 -13.41 2.14
N ILE A 296 14.31 -13.20 1.44
CA ILE A 296 14.17 -12.10 0.49
C ILE A 296 14.06 -10.76 1.23
N ILE A 297 13.24 -10.69 2.28
CA ILE A 297 13.14 -9.50 3.13
C ILE A 297 14.50 -9.19 3.78
N ASP A 298 15.22 -10.21 4.26
CA ASP A 298 16.54 -10.07 4.89
C ASP A 298 17.56 -9.45 3.91
N GLN A 299 17.58 -9.92 2.66
CA GLN A 299 18.46 -9.34 1.64
C GLN A 299 18.04 -7.92 1.23
N VAL A 300 16.75 -7.65 1.09
CA VAL A 300 16.28 -6.28 0.79
C VAL A 300 16.60 -5.35 1.94
N HIS A 301 16.45 -5.79 3.19
CA HIS A 301 16.85 -5.03 4.37
C HIS A 301 18.35 -4.69 4.35
N ALA A 302 19.20 -5.70 4.15
CA ALA A 302 20.65 -5.49 4.10
C ALA A 302 21.08 -4.52 2.98
N MET A 303 20.45 -4.60 1.80
CA MET A 303 20.73 -3.66 0.72
C MET A 303 20.33 -2.22 1.07
N LEU A 304 19.16 -2.05 1.69
CA LEU A 304 18.58 -0.73 1.92
C LEU A 304 19.10 -0.03 3.17
N HIS A 305 19.46 -0.77 4.21
CA HIS A 305 19.79 -0.23 5.54
C HIS A 305 21.21 -0.57 6.01
N GLU A 306 21.87 -1.58 5.43
CA GLU A 306 23.21 -2.03 5.84
C GLU A 306 24.27 -1.81 4.73
N GLY A 307 23.87 -1.23 3.60
CA GLY A 307 24.79 -0.90 2.50
C GLY A 307 25.28 -2.11 1.70
N LYS A 308 24.61 -3.26 1.78
CA LYS A 308 24.98 -4.45 1.02
C LYS A 308 24.81 -4.21 -0.49
N ALA A 309 25.80 -4.60 -1.27
CA ALA A 309 25.74 -4.51 -2.73
C ALA A 309 24.66 -5.46 -3.31
N ALA A 310 23.91 -4.98 -4.30
CA ALA A 310 22.83 -5.75 -4.95
C ALA A 310 23.30 -7.09 -5.54
N THR A 311 24.50 -7.11 -6.14
CA THR A 311 25.10 -8.33 -6.71
C THR A 311 25.38 -9.38 -5.63
N MET A 312 25.86 -8.97 -4.45
CA MET A 312 26.08 -9.87 -3.32
C MET A 312 24.76 -10.38 -2.74
N ALA A 313 23.75 -9.52 -2.64
CA ALA A 313 22.43 -9.94 -2.15
C ALA A 313 21.79 -11.02 -3.04
N VAL A 314 21.93 -10.90 -4.36
CA VAL A 314 21.49 -11.94 -5.30
C VAL A 314 22.31 -13.22 -5.12
N GLN A 315 23.64 -13.14 -5.05
CA GLN A 315 24.50 -14.30 -4.84
C GLN A 315 24.14 -15.08 -3.57
N ASP A 316 23.82 -14.38 -2.49
CA ASP A 316 23.41 -15.00 -1.24
C ASP A 316 22.03 -15.68 -1.33
N LEU A 317 21.13 -15.23 -2.23
CA LEU A 317 19.85 -15.91 -2.45
C LEU A 317 20.02 -17.16 -3.30
N THR A 318 20.88 -17.13 -4.32
CA THR A 318 21.06 -18.23 -5.27
C THR A 318 22.03 -19.31 -4.78
N SER A 319 22.92 -18.99 -3.86
CA SER A 319 23.89 -19.94 -3.27
C SER A 319 23.32 -20.77 -2.11
N ARG A 320 22.07 -20.52 -1.69
CA ARG A 320 21.42 -21.29 -0.63
C ARG A 320 21.17 -22.73 -1.08
N GLU A 321 21.27 -23.65 -0.12
CA GLU A 321 21.01 -25.06 -0.38
C GLU A 321 19.63 -25.27 -1.00
N SER A 322 19.59 -26.12 -2.02
CA SER A 322 18.35 -26.50 -2.69
C SER A 322 17.42 -27.18 -1.69
N LYS A 323 16.17 -26.71 -1.63
CA LYS A 323 15.10 -27.29 -0.81
C LYS A 323 13.98 -27.79 -1.71
N SER A 324 13.15 -28.69 -1.19
CA SER A 324 11.93 -29.12 -1.88
C SER A 324 11.02 -27.92 -2.18
N GLU A 325 10.26 -27.97 -3.27
CA GLU A 325 9.30 -26.91 -3.60
C GLU A 325 8.21 -26.76 -2.52
N GLN A 326 7.90 -27.84 -1.82
CA GLN A 326 6.84 -27.91 -0.81
C GLN A 326 7.32 -27.62 0.63
N SER A 327 8.61 -27.36 0.85
CA SER A 327 9.18 -27.09 2.18
C SER A 327 9.29 -25.61 2.53
#